data_AF-A0A1I0Q494-F1
#
_entry.id   AF-A0A1I0Q494-F1
#
_cell.length_a   1.000
_cell.length_b   1.000
_cell.length_c   1.000
_cell.angle_alpha   90.00
_cell.angle_beta   90.00
_cell.angle_gamma   90.00
#
_symmetry.space_group_name_H-M   'P 1'
#
loop_
_entity.id
_entity.type
_entity.pdbx_description
1 polymer ?
#
loop_
_entity_poly.entity_id
_entity_poly.type
_entity_poly.pdbx_seq_one_letter_code
_entity_poly.pdbx_strand_id
1 'polypeptide(L)'
;MRRTLLSILIALSVSGAAFADDGDVSKVNGTASVEAGQRAGDVSSVNGSVRIGDRAIVKEASTVNGAVELGEGASATKAETVNGAVTLHEKAQVSGTVETVNGRLKLEKGADVKGQLSNVNGDITVEGAYVGGGIETTNSDITIGEGARIDGGIVVKKPSMSWFNGNSRVPRVVIGPHAVVQGTLRFEREVELYVSDSATVGRIDGATAKKFSGASP
;
A
#
# COMPACT_ATOMS: atom_id res chain seq x y z
N MET A 1 -3.19 -2.88 -23.80
CA MET A 1 -2.18 -3.30 -22.81
C MET A 1 -2.76 -4.43 -21.97
N ARG A 2 -1.94 -5.46 -21.73
CA ARG A 2 -2.33 -6.77 -21.19
C ARG A 2 -3.17 -6.64 -19.91
N ARG A 3 -4.32 -7.32 -19.90
CA ARG A 3 -5.21 -7.47 -18.75
C ARG A 3 -4.55 -8.45 -17.77
N THR A 4 -3.90 -7.95 -16.73
CA THR A 4 -3.39 -8.78 -15.63
C THR A 4 -4.57 -9.16 -14.73
N LEU A 5 -5.18 -10.31 -15.02
CA LEU A 5 -5.95 -11.05 -14.04
C LEU A 5 -4.96 -11.47 -12.95
N LEU A 6 -5.04 -10.85 -11.76
CA LEU A 6 -4.23 -11.28 -10.61
C LEU A 6 -4.86 -12.57 -10.06
N SER A 7 -4.63 -13.67 -10.77
CA SER A 7 -4.96 -15.02 -10.32
C SER A 7 -3.90 -15.44 -9.31
N ILE A 8 -4.09 -15.11 -8.04
CA ILE A 8 -3.24 -15.61 -6.96
C ILE A 8 -3.63 -17.08 -6.71
N LEU A 9 -2.95 -18.00 -7.43
CA LEU A 9 -2.93 -19.42 -7.09
C LEU A 9 -1.91 -19.61 -5.97
N ILE A 10 -2.36 -19.77 -4.72
CA ILE A 10 -1.48 -20.18 -3.62
C ILE A 10 -1.42 -21.71 -3.64
N ALA A 11 -0.30 -22.26 -4.11
CA ALA A 11 -0.01 -23.69 -4.01
C ALA A 11 0.44 -24.01 -2.57
N LEU A 12 -0.26 -24.94 -1.92
CA LEU A 12 -0.04 -25.32 -0.53
C LEU A 12 1.06 -26.40 -0.44
N SER A 13 2.23 -26.06 0.09
CA SER A 13 3.19 -27.05 0.60
C SER A 13 3.25 -26.95 2.13
N VAL A 14 2.73 -27.98 2.80
CA VAL A 14 2.97 -28.17 4.24
C VAL A 14 4.38 -28.73 4.38
N SER A 15 5.28 -28.03 5.06
CA SER A 15 6.56 -28.60 5.49
C SER A 15 6.99 -28.00 6.82
N GLY A 16 7.27 -28.87 7.78
CA GLY A 16 7.79 -28.52 9.10
C GLY A 16 9.29 -28.29 9.09
N ALA A 17 9.74 -27.53 10.10
CA ALA A 17 11.09 -27.29 10.59
C ALA A 17 12.23 -27.15 9.55
N ALA A 18 12.78 -25.94 9.41
CA ALA A 18 14.05 -25.73 8.72
C ALA A 18 15.02 -24.90 9.59
N PHE A 19 16.23 -25.43 9.74
CA PHE A 19 17.43 -24.70 10.13
C PHE A 19 18.15 -24.23 8.85
N ALA A 20 18.69 -23.00 8.89
CA ALA A 20 19.76 -22.45 8.04
C ALA A 20 19.61 -22.51 6.51
N ASP A 21 18.38 -22.33 6.03
CA ASP A 21 18.01 -21.73 4.75
C ASP A 21 16.87 -20.76 5.10
N ASP A 22 16.81 -19.55 4.55
CA ASP A 22 15.79 -18.55 4.90
C ASP A 22 14.42 -19.03 4.38
N GLY A 23 13.82 -20.02 5.05
CA GLY A 23 12.68 -20.78 4.57
C GLY A 23 11.38 -19.97 4.51
N ASP A 24 10.42 -20.50 3.76
CA ASP A 24 9.08 -19.93 3.64
C ASP A 24 8.23 -20.25 4.88
N VAL A 25 7.38 -19.31 5.29
CA VAL A 25 6.46 -19.46 6.42
C VAL A 25 5.04 -19.33 5.91
N SER A 26 4.28 -20.44 5.90
CA SER A 26 2.92 -20.44 5.35
C SER A 26 1.89 -20.95 6.36
N LYS A 27 0.73 -20.30 6.41
CA LYS A 27 -0.44 -20.72 7.21
C LYS A 27 -1.73 -20.67 6.39
N VAL A 28 -2.63 -21.62 6.63
CA VAL A 28 -4.00 -21.53 6.09
C VAL A 28 -4.89 -20.77 7.05
N ASN A 29 -4.85 -21.16 8.33
CA ASN A 29 -5.57 -20.51 9.41
C ASN A 29 -4.58 -20.05 10.47
N GLY A 30 -4.73 -18.81 10.91
CA GLY A 30 -3.89 -18.20 11.92
C GLY A 30 -2.77 -17.32 11.36
N THR A 31 -2.00 -16.73 12.29
CA THR A 31 -0.97 -15.76 11.94
C THR A 31 0.31 -16.48 11.50
N ALA A 32 0.87 -16.07 10.36
CA ALA A 32 2.24 -16.39 9.98
C ALA A 32 3.14 -15.26 10.48
N SER A 33 4.20 -15.59 11.23
CA SER A 33 5.08 -14.60 11.84
C SER A 33 6.55 -14.91 11.63
N VAL A 34 7.34 -13.85 11.45
CA VAL A 34 8.80 -13.87 11.50
C VAL A 34 9.22 -12.98 12.65
N GLU A 35 10.03 -13.51 13.55
CA GLU A 35 10.49 -12.79 14.73
C GLU A 35 11.46 -11.66 14.37
N ALA A 36 11.60 -10.69 15.27
CA ALA A 36 12.47 -9.54 15.07
C ALA A 36 13.91 -9.93 14.71
N GLY A 37 14.48 -9.23 13.73
CA GLY A 37 15.84 -9.46 13.23
C GLY A 37 16.08 -10.78 12.50
N GLN A 38 15.06 -11.63 12.35
CA GLN A 38 15.17 -12.88 11.61
C GLN A 38 15.03 -12.65 10.10
N ARG A 39 15.34 -13.71 9.35
CA ARG A 39 15.18 -13.76 7.90
C ARG A 39 14.24 -14.89 7.52
N ALA A 40 13.48 -14.68 6.47
CA ALA A 40 12.64 -15.70 5.85
C ALA A 40 12.50 -15.42 4.35
N GLY A 41 12.06 -16.42 3.60
CA GLY A 41 11.67 -16.27 2.20
C GLY A 41 10.30 -15.60 2.10
N ASP A 42 9.32 -16.35 1.62
CA ASP A 42 7.94 -15.90 1.46
C ASP A 42 7.13 -16.23 2.73
N VAL A 43 6.42 -15.24 3.26
CA VAL A 43 5.58 -15.36 4.47
C VAL A 43 4.13 -15.12 4.09
N SER A 44 3.28 -16.14 4.23
CA SER A 44 1.91 -16.08 3.74
C SER A 44 0.85 -16.63 4.72
N SER A 45 -0.35 -16.06 4.67
CA SER A 45 -1.54 -16.61 5.33
C SER A 45 -2.81 -16.52 4.47
N VAL A 46 -3.72 -17.49 4.51
CA VAL A 46 -5.00 -17.38 3.79
C VAL A 46 -6.09 -16.73 4.66
N ASN A 47 -6.24 -17.19 5.90
CA ASN A 47 -7.22 -16.70 6.86
C ASN A 47 -6.52 -16.40 8.19
N GLY A 48 -5.87 -15.26 8.23
CA GLY A 48 -5.02 -14.82 9.33
C GLY A 48 -4.04 -13.77 8.87
N SER A 49 -3.35 -13.14 9.82
CA SER A 49 -2.42 -12.05 9.51
C SER A 49 -1.02 -12.56 9.17
N VAL A 50 -0.22 -11.73 8.51
CA VAL A 50 1.22 -11.89 8.38
C VAL A 50 1.88 -10.81 9.23
N ARG A 51 2.77 -11.20 10.13
CA ARG A 51 3.53 -10.27 10.99
C ARG A 51 5.03 -10.45 10.79
N ILE A 52 5.67 -9.42 10.28
CA ILE A 52 7.12 -9.37 10.12
C ILE A 52 7.66 -8.49 11.24
N GLY A 53 8.41 -9.09 12.17
CA GLY A 53 8.95 -8.40 13.32
C GLY A 53 9.97 -7.31 12.96
N ASP A 54 10.29 -6.47 13.93
CA ASP A 54 11.20 -5.33 13.74
C ASP A 54 12.54 -5.78 13.16
N ARG A 55 13.01 -5.05 12.15
CA ARG A 55 14.29 -5.29 11.45
C ARG A 55 14.42 -6.71 10.87
N ALA A 56 13.33 -7.47 10.76
CA ALA A 56 13.32 -8.74 10.05
C ALA A 56 13.37 -8.47 8.53
N ILE A 57 13.87 -9.44 7.78
CA ILE A 57 14.02 -9.34 6.33
C ILE A 57 13.30 -10.52 5.70
N VAL A 58 12.30 -10.23 4.88
CA VAL A 58 11.57 -11.24 4.12
C VAL A 58 11.61 -10.95 2.63
N LYS A 59 11.34 -11.94 1.80
CA LYS A 59 11.16 -11.71 0.36
C LYS A 59 9.78 -11.13 0.10
N GLU A 60 8.74 -11.83 0.56
CA GLU A 60 7.34 -11.44 0.36
C GLU A 60 6.53 -11.64 1.65
N ALA A 61 5.57 -10.75 1.90
CA ALA A 61 4.60 -10.86 2.98
C ALA A 61 3.17 -10.73 2.41
N SER A 62 2.38 -11.80 2.42
CA SER A 62 1.09 -11.82 1.72
C SER A 62 -0.05 -12.49 2.49
N THR A 63 -1.27 -11.96 2.36
CA THR A 63 -2.45 -12.64 2.89
C THR A 63 -3.74 -12.42 2.11
N VAL A 64 -4.63 -13.42 2.07
CA VAL A 64 -5.95 -13.25 1.43
C VAL A 64 -6.93 -12.53 2.35
N ASN A 65 -7.12 -13.01 3.58
CA ASN A 65 -8.04 -12.41 4.54
C ASN A 65 -7.30 -12.18 5.87
N GLY A 66 -6.76 -10.98 6.05
CA GLY A 66 -5.95 -10.64 7.20
C GLY A 66 -5.12 -9.38 6.97
N ALA A 67 -4.41 -8.94 8.01
CA ALA A 67 -3.47 -7.83 7.87
C ALA A 67 -2.06 -8.33 7.53
N VAL A 68 -1.30 -7.53 6.78
CA VAL A 68 0.15 -7.65 6.67
C VAL A 68 0.78 -6.49 7.44
N GLU A 69 1.59 -6.81 8.43
CA GLU A 69 2.27 -5.83 9.29
C GLU A 69 3.79 -6.01 9.14
N LEU A 70 4.49 -4.96 8.70
CA LEU A 70 5.94 -4.88 8.72
C LEU A 70 6.37 -3.96 9.86
N GLY A 71 7.05 -4.53 10.86
CA GLY A 71 7.56 -3.83 12.04
C GLY A 71 8.63 -2.78 11.74
N GLU A 72 9.12 -2.12 12.79
CA GLU A 72 10.07 -1.02 12.64
C GLU A 72 11.34 -1.49 11.91
N GLY A 73 11.69 -0.80 10.82
CA GLY A 73 12.90 -1.11 10.04
C GLY A 73 12.88 -2.49 9.37
N ALA A 74 11.75 -3.21 9.35
CA ALA A 74 11.62 -4.46 8.61
C ALA A 74 11.77 -4.22 7.10
N SER A 75 12.24 -5.22 6.36
CA SER A 75 12.44 -5.12 4.91
C SER A 75 11.71 -6.22 4.16
N ALA A 76 11.04 -5.88 3.06
CA ALA A 76 10.48 -6.82 2.12
C ALA A 76 10.70 -6.41 0.66
N THR A 77 10.52 -7.35 -0.27
CA THR A 77 10.39 -7.01 -1.70
C THR A 77 8.96 -6.64 -2.04
N LYS A 78 7.99 -7.38 -1.51
CA LYS A 78 6.55 -7.16 -1.74
C LYS A 78 5.75 -7.35 -0.46
N ALA A 79 4.70 -6.54 -0.29
CA ALA A 79 3.69 -6.75 0.75
C ALA A 79 2.28 -6.64 0.14
N GLU A 80 1.44 -7.65 0.32
CA GLU A 80 0.13 -7.66 -0.33
C GLU A 80 -1.01 -8.26 0.50
N THR A 81 -2.22 -7.75 0.31
CA THR A 81 -3.43 -8.43 0.80
C THR A 81 -4.62 -8.32 -0.14
N VAL A 82 -5.55 -9.29 -0.08
CA VAL A 82 -6.81 -9.17 -0.84
C VAL A 82 -7.85 -8.43 -0.01
N ASN A 83 -8.16 -8.90 1.19
CA ASN A 83 -9.15 -8.30 2.09
C ASN A 83 -8.52 -8.06 3.45
N GLY A 84 -8.05 -6.83 3.68
CA GLY A 84 -7.22 -6.58 4.85
C GLY A 84 -6.56 -5.21 4.89
N ALA A 85 -5.52 -5.08 5.70
CA ALA A 85 -4.71 -3.88 5.73
C ALA A 85 -3.24 -4.25 5.55
N VAL A 86 -2.49 -3.41 4.86
CA VAL A 86 -1.02 -3.45 4.90
C VAL A 86 -0.54 -2.24 5.66
N THR A 87 0.19 -2.48 6.75
CA THR A 87 0.81 -1.43 7.57
C THR A 87 2.32 -1.58 7.50
N LEU A 88 2.99 -0.53 7.03
CA LEU A 88 4.43 -0.36 7.13
C LEU A 88 4.72 0.57 8.30
N HIS A 89 5.26 0.01 9.39
CA HIS A 89 5.65 0.78 10.56
C HIS A 89 6.88 1.65 10.27
N GLU A 90 7.29 2.43 11.27
CA GLU A 90 8.38 3.40 11.11
C GLU A 90 9.62 2.78 10.45
N LYS A 91 10.16 3.47 9.45
CA LYS A 91 11.38 3.08 8.73
C LYS A 91 11.32 1.71 8.04
N ALA A 92 10.17 1.05 7.96
CA ALA A 92 10.02 -0.18 7.19
C ALA A 92 10.29 0.09 5.70
N GLN A 93 10.90 -0.88 5.01
CA GLN A 93 11.37 -0.73 3.65
C GLN A 93 10.76 -1.78 2.73
N VAL A 94 10.15 -1.34 1.63
CA VAL A 94 9.68 -2.23 0.57
C VAL A 94 10.35 -1.83 -0.74
N SER A 95 11.16 -2.72 -1.29
CA SER A 95 11.92 -2.42 -2.51
C SER A 95 11.07 -2.50 -3.80
N GLY A 96 9.99 -3.29 -3.77
CA GLY A 96 9.02 -3.43 -4.85
C GLY A 96 7.69 -2.76 -4.53
N THR A 97 6.59 -3.51 -4.61
CA THR A 97 5.23 -2.98 -4.52
C THR A 97 4.55 -3.29 -3.20
N VAL A 98 3.57 -2.45 -2.86
CA VAL A 98 2.62 -2.71 -1.77
C VAL A 98 1.21 -2.64 -2.34
N GLU A 99 0.45 -3.72 -2.19
CA GLU A 99 -0.80 -3.91 -2.92
C GLU A 99 -1.93 -4.33 -1.98
N THR A 100 -3.12 -3.74 -2.14
CA THR A 100 -4.34 -4.28 -1.54
C THR A 100 -5.51 -4.25 -2.52
N VAL A 101 -6.49 -5.14 -2.38
CA VAL A 101 -7.70 -5.11 -3.22
C VAL A 101 -8.82 -4.39 -2.48
N ASN A 102 -9.19 -4.87 -1.30
CA ASN A 102 -10.22 -4.28 -0.45
C ASN A 102 -9.63 -4.04 0.93
N GLY A 103 -9.09 -2.85 1.14
CA GLY A 103 -8.26 -2.65 2.29
C GLY A 103 -7.66 -1.28 2.49
N ARG A 104 -6.88 -1.19 3.55
CA ARG A 104 -6.16 0.03 3.95
C ARG A 104 -4.67 -0.17 3.75
N LEU A 105 -4.02 0.79 3.10
CA LEU A 105 -2.57 0.90 3.07
C LEU A 105 -2.16 2.03 4.01
N LYS A 106 -1.32 1.74 5.00
CA LYS A 106 -0.76 2.75 5.89
C LYS A 106 0.76 2.68 5.88
N LEU A 107 1.41 3.79 5.56
CA LEU A 107 2.85 3.98 5.68
C LEU A 107 3.10 5.00 6.79
N GLU A 108 3.82 4.57 7.82
CA GLU A 108 4.22 5.43 8.94
C GLU A 108 5.55 6.13 8.68
N LYS A 109 5.92 7.03 9.61
CA LYS A 109 7.05 7.94 9.44
C LYS A 109 8.35 7.24 9.05
N GLY A 110 8.98 7.74 8.01
CA GLY A 110 10.25 7.23 7.51
C GLY A 110 10.15 5.90 6.76
N ALA A 111 8.97 5.29 6.61
CA ALA A 111 8.80 4.15 5.73
C ALA A 111 9.18 4.53 4.28
N ASP A 112 9.79 3.59 3.57
CA ASP A 112 10.32 3.78 2.21
C ASP A 112 9.79 2.66 1.30
N VAL A 113 8.97 3.04 0.33
CA VAL A 113 8.52 2.14 -0.75
C VAL A 113 9.14 2.63 -2.05
N LYS A 114 10.12 1.88 -2.57
CA LYS A 114 10.80 2.26 -3.82
C LYS A 114 9.91 2.08 -5.05
N GLY A 115 9.02 1.08 -5.04
CA GLY A 115 8.04 0.85 -6.09
C GLY A 115 6.72 1.57 -5.83
N GLN A 116 5.63 0.97 -6.30
CA GLN A 116 4.31 1.57 -6.35
C GLN A 116 3.40 1.08 -5.21
N LEU A 117 2.53 1.97 -4.73
CA LEU A 117 1.37 1.59 -3.91
C LEU A 117 0.14 1.39 -4.80
N SER A 118 -0.55 0.28 -4.66
CA SER A 118 -1.77 -0.01 -5.43
C SER A 118 -2.94 -0.44 -4.54
N ASN A 119 -4.11 0.16 -4.72
CA ASN A 119 -5.35 -0.27 -4.08
C ASN A 119 -6.51 -0.36 -5.08
N VAL A 120 -7.54 -1.18 -4.85
CA VAL A 120 -8.79 -1.10 -5.62
C VAL A 120 -9.85 -0.34 -4.83
N ASN A 121 -10.11 -0.73 -3.58
CA ASN A 121 -11.12 -0.12 -2.70
C ASN A 121 -10.57 0.04 -1.28
N GLY A 122 -10.84 1.20 -0.65
CA GLY A 122 -10.53 1.45 0.76
C GLY A 122 -9.75 2.75 0.95
N ASP A 123 -8.62 2.70 1.66
CA ASP A 123 -7.87 3.91 2.04
C ASP A 123 -6.37 3.74 1.78
N ILE A 124 -5.71 4.83 1.45
CA ILE A 124 -4.25 4.92 1.37
C ILE A 124 -3.82 6.12 2.22
N THR A 125 -2.98 5.87 3.23
CA THR A 125 -2.45 6.89 4.12
C THR A 125 -0.92 6.81 4.12
N VAL A 126 -0.26 7.92 3.79
CA VAL A 126 1.20 8.03 3.77
C VAL A 126 1.61 9.18 4.69
N GLU A 127 2.20 8.89 5.84
CA GLU A 127 2.53 9.88 6.88
C GLU A 127 4.05 10.02 7.03
N GLY A 128 4.62 11.12 6.55
CA GLY A 128 6.07 11.36 6.66
C GLY A 128 6.93 10.26 6.03
N ALA A 129 6.43 9.59 4.99
CA ALA A 129 7.04 8.45 4.31
C ALA A 129 7.33 8.76 2.83
N TYR A 130 8.10 7.88 2.19
CA TYR A 130 8.50 8.02 0.78
C TYR A 130 7.91 6.91 -0.10
N VAL A 131 7.42 7.29 -1.29
CA VAL A 131 6.94 6.38 -2.33
C VAL A 131 7.55 6.77 -3.69
N GLY A 132 8.42 5.93 -4.22
CA GLY A 132 9.11 6.18 -5.49
C GLY A 132 8.23 6.00 -6.72
N GLY A 133 7.52 4.87 -6.81
CA GLY A 133 6.71 4.47 -7.97
C GLY A 133 5.35 5.15 -8.07
N GLY A 134 4.99 6.01 -7.12
CA GLY A 134 3.69 6.68 -7.07
C GLY A 134 2.58 5.80 -6.52
N ILE A 135 1.34 6.27 -6.68
CA ILE A 135 0.14 5.63 -6.16
C ILE A 135 -0.83 5.36 -7.31
N GLU A 136 -1.39 4.17 -7.38
CA GLU A 136 -2.47 3.82 -8.29
C GLU A 136 -3.69 3.29 -7.53
N THR A 137 -4.89 3.80 -7.84
CA THR A 137 -6.12 3.27 -7.26
C THR A 137 -7.35 3.41 -8.16
N THR A 138 -8.49 2.85 -7.74
CA THR A 138 -9.79 2.98 -8.42
C THR A 138 -10.86 3.65 -7.54
N ASN A 139 -11.07 3.19 -6.30
CA ASN A 139 -12.09 3.66 -5.36
C ASN A 139 -11.51 3.86 -3.95
N SER A 140 -10.30 4.38 -3.82
CA SER A 140 -9.72 4.64 -2.50
C SER A 140 -9.69 6.11 -2.15
N ASP A 141 -9.94 6.42 -0.88
CA ASP A 141 -9.53 7.70 -0.34
C ASP A 141 -8.00 7.71 -0.19
N ILE A 142 -7.40 8.86 -0.42
CA ILE A 142 -5.95 9.02 -0.36
C ILE A 142 -5.64 10.19 0.57
N THR A 143 -4.81 9.95 1.58
CA THR A 143 -4.25 10.98 2.45
C THR A 143 -2.74 10.95 2.36
N ILE A 144 -2.17 11.97 1.74
CA ILE A 144 -0.72 12.23 1.75
C ILE A 144 -0.47 13.20 2.91
N GLY A 145 -0.06 12.65 4.04
CA GLY A 145 0.15 13.38 5.29
C GLY A 145 1.38 14.28 5.28
N GLU A 146 1.61 14.95 6.40
CA GLU A 146 2.68 15.93 6.53
C GLU A 146 4.06 15.33 6.23
N GLY A 147 4.85 16.03 5.41
CA GLY A 147 6.22 15.66 5.07
C GLY A 147 6.36 14.38 4.23
N ALA A 148 5.25 13.78 3.77
CA ALA A 148 5.30 12.66 2.86
C ALA A 148 5.75 13.08 1.46
N ARG A 149 6.46 12.19 0.76
CA ARG A 149 6.98 12.43 -0.59
C ARG A 149 6.62 11.30 -1.54
N ILE A 150 6.01 11.66 -2.66
CA ILE A 150 5.57 10.76 -3.73
C ILE A 150 6.20 11.21 -5.05
N ASP A 151 7.10 10.42 -5.63
CA ASP A 151 7.81 10.82 -6.85
C ASP A 151 6.99 10.47 -8.10
N GLY A 152 6.42 9.26 -8.19
CA GLY A 152 5.66 8.79 -9.37
C GLY A 152 4.30 9.44 -9.61
N GLY A 153 3.83 10.31 -8.73
CA GLY A 153 2.50 10.94 -8.82
C GLY A 153 1.36 10.04 -8.32
N ILE A 154 0.13 10.38 -8.70
CA ILE A 154 -1.09 9.69 -8.26
C ILE A 154 -1.98 9.42 -9.46
N VAL A 155 -2.46 8.20 -9.61
CA VAL A 155 -3.42 7.81 -10.66
C VAL A 155 -4.67 7.23 -10.03
N VAL A 156 -5.82 7.86 -10.24
CA VAL A 156 -7.13 7.30 -9.88
C VAL A 156 -7.86 6.90 -11.16
N LYS A 157 -7.97 5.60 -11.40
CA LYS A 157 -8.58 5.02 -12.59
C LYS A 157 -10.10 5.03 -12.51
N LYS A 158 -10.75 5.08 -13.67
CA LYS A 158 -12.19 4.78 -13.77
C LYS A 158 -12.46 3.29 -13.48
N PRO A 159 -13.53 2.96 -12.74
CA PRO A 159 -13.90 1.56 -12.51
C PRO A 159 -14.30 0.90 -13.83
N SER A 160 -13.94 -0.38 -14.00
CA SER A 160 -14.35 -1.14 -15.19
C SER A 160 -15.81 -1.58 -15.08
N MET A 161 -16.60 -1.32 -16.14
CA MET A 161 -18.05 -1.59 -16.22
C MET A 161 -18.45 -3.07 -16.00
N SER A 162 -17.54 -4.03 -16.17
CA SER A 162 -17.85 -5.48 -16.05
C SER A 162 -17.89 -6.03 -14.61
N TRP A 163 -17.41 -5.30 -13.60
CA TRP A 163 -17.30 -5.84 -12.23
C TRP A 163 -18.01 -4.97 -11.17
N PHE A 164 -18.30 -3.70 -11.47
CA PHE A 164 -18.86 -2.78 -10.48
C PHE A 164 -20.31 -2.45 -10.79
N ASN A 165 -21.21 -3.08 -10.03
CA ASN A 165 -22.61 -2.67 -9.94
C ASN A 165 -22.78 -1.84 -8.66
N GLY A 166 -22.61 -0.52 -8.74
CA GLY A 166 -23.26 0.40 -7.79
C GLY A 166 -22.43 1.20 -6.78
N ASN A 167 -21.10 1.36 -6.88
CA ASN A 167 -20.43 2.33 -6.01
C ASN A 167 -20.36 3.73 -6.68
N SER A 168 -21.32 4.58 -6.34
CA SER A 168 -21.42 5.99 -6.76
C SER A 168 -20.56 6.93 -5.93
N ARG A 169 -19.82 6.41 -4.94
CA ARG A 169 -18.99 7.24 -4.06
C ARG A 169 -17.88 7.95 -4.84
N VAL A 170 -17.79 9.26 -4.62
CA VAL A 170 -16.68 10.09 -5.10
C VAL A 170 -15.51 9.94 -4.11
N PRO A 171 -14.34 9.43 -4.53
CA PRO A 171 -13.19 9.30 -3.64
C PRO A 171 -12.64 10.66 -3.21
N ARG A 172 -12.17 10.76 -1.97
CA ARG A 172 -11.53 11.97 -1.44
C ARG A 172 -10.01 11.84 -1.47
N VAL A 173 -9.32 12.83 -2.02
CA VAL A 173 -7.86 12.88 -2.11
C VAL A 173 -7.39 14.13 -1.39
N VAL A 174 -6.58 13.96 -0.35
CA VAL A 174 -6.02 15.04 0.47
C VAL A 174 -4.51 15.03 0.35
N ILE A 175 -3.95 16.14 -0.11
CA ILE A 175 -2.52 16.42 -0.05
C ILE A 175 -2.27 17.40 1.10
N GLY A 176 -1.70 16.88 2.18
CA GLY A 176 -1.48 17.57 3.45
C GLY A 176 -0.32 18.57 3.43
N PRO A 177 -0.13 19.31 4.55
CA PRO A 177 0.90 20.34 4.65
C PRO A 177 2.30 19.81 4.38
N HIS A 178 3.13 20.57 3.67
CA HIS A 178 4.53 20.21 3.37
C HIS A 178 4.73 18.88 2.62
N ALA A 179 3.65 18.23 2.16
CA ALA A 179 3.74 17.06 1.32
C ALA A 179 4.24 17.45 -0.08
N VAL A 180 4.99 16.53 -0.70
CA VAL A 180 5.54 16.71 -2.04
C VAL A 180 5.09 15.58 -2.95
N VAL A 181 4.34 15.90 -4.01
CA VAL A 181 3.96 14.96 -5.06
C VAL A 181 4.54 15.47 -6.38
N GLN A 182 5.61 14.86 -6.89
CA GLN A 182 6.32 15.39 -8.07
C GLN A 182 5.66 14.99 -9.39
N GLY A 183 5.21 13.74 -9.51
CA GLY A 183 4.55 13.22 -10.70
C GLY A 183 3.18 13.84 -10.97
N THR A 184 2.58 13.47 -12.11
CA THR A 184 1.22 13.92 -12.46
C THR A 184 0.20 13.31 -11.50
N LEU A 185 -0.75 14.12 -11.03
CA LEU A 185 -1.96 13.65 -10.37
C LEU A 185 -3.04 13.49 -11.46
N ARG A 186 -3.26 12.26 -11.93
CA ARG A 186 -4.20 11.94 -13.01
C ARG A 186 -5.46 11.28 -12.45
N PHE A 187 -6.60 11.91 -12.67
CA PHE A 187 -7.91 11.43 -12.25
C PHE A 187 -8.76 11.11 -13.48
N GLU A 188 -9.04 9.83 -13.70
CA GLU A 188 -9.86 9.33 -14.81
C GLU A 188 -11.36 9.23 -14.45
N ARG A 189 -11.70 9.69 -13.25
CA ARG A 189 -13.04 9.77 -12.67
C ARG A 189 -13.12 10.99 -11.75
N GLU A 190 -14.33 11.37 -11.36
CA GLU A 190 -14.54 12.42 -10.37
C GLU A 190 -13.91 12.04 -9.02
N VAL A 191 -13.22 13.01 -8.41
CA VAL A 191 -12.65 12.95 -7.06
C VAL A 191 -12.84 14.29 -6.36
N GLU A 192 -12.91 14.27 -5.04
CA GLU A 192 -12.76 15.48 -4.24
C GLU A 192 -11.28 15.69 -3.89
N LEU A 193 -10.61 16.58 -4.64
CA LEU A 193 -9.20 16.89 -4.42
C LEU A 193 -9.04 18.11 -3.49
N TYR A 194 -8.39 17.90 -2.35
CA TYR A 194 -7.97 18.96 -1.43
C TYR A 194 -6.44 19.03 -1.41
N VAL A 195 -5.88 20.24 -1.57
CA VAL A 195 -4.43 20.45 -1.58
C VAL A 195 -4.09 21.56 -0.61
N SER A 196 -3.23 21.28 0.36
CA SER A 196 -2.75 22.29 1.31
C SER A 196 -2.01 23.41 0.58
N ASP A 197 -2.09 24.63 1.11
CA ASP A 197 -1.36 25.77 0.58
C ASP A 197 0.16 25.62 0.69
N SER A 198 0.64 24.81 1.64
CA SER A 198 2.08 24.51 1.81
C SER A 198 2.54 23.25 1.09
N ALA A 199 1.65 22.53 0.39
CA ALA A 199 2.00 21.35 -0.38
C ALA A 199 2.58 21.71 -1.75
N THR A 200 3.51 20.90 -2.23
CA THR A 200 4.01 20.96 -3.61
C THR A 200 3.45 19.81 -4.41
N VAL A 201 2.74 20.10 -5.50
CA VAL A 201 2.13 19.08 -6.37
C VAL A 201 2.54 19.31 -7.82
N GLY A 202 2.70 18.21 -8.55
CA GLY A 202 2.89 18.21 -10.00
C GLY A 202 1.61 18.60 -10.75
N ARG A 203 1.62 18.36 -12.06
CA ARG A 203 0.48 18.64 -12.94
C ARG A 203 -0.76 17.87 -12.48
N ILE A 204 -1.91 18.53 -12.43
CA ILE A 204 -3.20 17.92 -12.10
C ILE A 204 -4.02 17.77 -13.38
N ASP A 205 -4.45 16.55 -13.67
CA ASP A 205 -5.30 16.20 -14.82
C ASP A 205 -6.61 15.59 -14.32
N GLY A 206 -7.76 16.11 -14.77
CA GLY A 206 -9.07 15.49 -14.53
C GLY A 206 -9.72 15.80 -13.18
N ALA A 207 -9.15 16.73 -12.39
CA ALA A 207 -9.77 17.25 -11.17
C ALA A 207 -9.40 18.73 -10.95
N THR A 208 -10.20 19.43 -10.16
CA THR A 208 -9.92 20.79 -9.69
C THR A 208 -9.57 20.77 -8.22
N ALA A 209 -8.37 21.23 -7.85
CA ALA A 209 -7.94 21.27 -6.46
C ALA A 209 -8.70 22.34 -5.66
N LYS A 210 -9.27 21.94 -4.52
CA LYS A 210 -9.74 22.84 -3.47
C LYS A 210 -8.58 23.12 -2.53
N LYS A 211 -8.17 24.38 -2.46
CA LYS A 211 -7.08 24.81 -1.56
C LYS A 211 -7.57 24.90 -0.13
N PHE A 212 -6.69 24.57 0.82
CA PHE A 212 -6.96 24.71 2.25
C PHE A 212 -5.70 25.07 3.04
N SER A 213 -5.91 25.68 4.19
CA SER A 213 -4.86 26.06 5.16
C SER A 213 -5.02 25.28 6.46
N GLY A 214 -3.92 25.09 7.20
CA GLY A 214 -3.93 24.36 8.47
C GLY A 214 -3.66 22.86 8.31
N ALA A 215 -3.96 22.08 9.35
CA ALA A 215 -3.61 20.66 9.41
C ALA A 215 -4.50 19.76 8.51
N SER A 216 -5.74 20.18 8.26
CA SER A 216 -6.71 19.41 7.46
C SER A 216 -7.74 20.32 6.77
N PRO A 217 -8.29 19.91 5.61
CA PRO A 217 -9.34 20.65 4.90
C PRO A 217 -10.70 20.58 5.59
#